data_AF-A0A2P5BTC7-F1
#
_entry.id   AF-A0A2P5BTC7-F1
#
_cell.length_a   1.000
_cell.length_b   1.000
_cell.length_c   1.000
_cell.angle_alpha   90.00
_cell.angle_beta   90.00
_cell.angle_gamma   90.00
#
_symmetry.space_group_name_H-M   'P 1'
#
loop_
_entity.id
_entity.type
_entity.pdbx_description
1 polymer ?
#
loop_
_entity_poly.entity_id
_entity_poly.type
_entity_poly.pdbx_seq_one_letter_code
_entity_poly.pdbx_strand_id
1 'polypeptide(L)'
;ILGRFSKNDLETLCAFVWFLWSERNEAAHRNCVQPVALALAYVESWLSEYKLSNHLNVTLPITATVAPSWYPQPFGKLKLNV
;
A
#
# COMPACT_ATOMS: atom_id res chain seq x y z
N ILE A 1 14.39 -20.10 3.57
CA ILE A 1 13.08 -19.53 3.99
C ILE A 1 12.24 -19.08 2.79
N LEU A 2 12.85 -18.51 1.73
CA LEU A 2 12.13 -18.04 0.52
C LEU A 2 11.51 -19.14 -0.38
N GLY A 3 11.89 -20.41 -0.24
CA GLY A 3 11.37 -21.50 -1.10
C GLY A 3 10.02 -22.10 -0.66
N ARG A 4 9.36 -21.56 0.38
CA ARG A 4 8.10 -22.11 0.93
C ARG A 4 6.85 -21.34 0.55
N PHE A 5 6.98 -20.15 -0.03
CA PHE A 5 5.85 -19.31 -0.38
C PHE A 5 5.54 -19.44 -1.87
N SER A 6 4.27 -19.65 -2.19
CA SER A 6 3.82 -19.57 -3.57
C SER A 6 3.89 -18.12 -4.07
N LYS A 7 3.83 -17.93 -5.38
CA LYS A 7 3.73 -16.59 -5.99
C LYS A 7 2.56 -15.79 -5.41
N ASN A 8 1.40 -16.45 -5.22
CA ASN A 8 0.23 -15.80 -4.64
C ASN A 8 0.48 -15.37 -3.18
N ASP A 9 1.16 -16.19 -2.37
CA ASP A 9 1.44 -15.84 -0.98
C ASP A 9 2.35 -14.61 -0.90
N LEU A 10 3.35 -14.52 -1.79
CA LEU A 10 4.22 -13.36 -1.88
C LEU A 10 3.47 -12.10 -2.34
N GLU A 11 2.59 -12.22 -3.32
CA GLU A 11 1.74 -11.11 -3.79
C GLU A 11 0.82 -10.59 -2.69
N THR A 12 0.13 -11.50 -1.98
CA THR A 12 -0.73 -11.17 -0.84
C THR A 12 0.06 -10.49 0.26
N LEU A 13 1.25 -10.99 0.60
CA LEU A 13 2.08 -10.40 1.65
C LEU A 13 2.58 -9.00 1.27
N CYS A 14 3.00 -8.80 0.02
CA CYS A 14 3.38 -7.48 -0.49
C CYS A 14 2.22 -6.50 -0.46
N ALA A 15 1.03 -6.89 -0.95
CA ALA A 15 -0.16 -6.05 -0.95
C ALA A 15 -0.63 -5.74 0.48
N PHE A 16 -0.51 -6.69 1.40
CA PHE A 16 -0.84 -6.50 2.81
C PHE A 16 0.11 -5.53 3.53
N VAL A 17 1.42 -5.65 3.30
CA VAL A 17 2.40 -4.69 3.84
C VAL A 17 2.16 -3.29 3.28
N TRP A 18 1.81 -3.19 1.99
CA TRP A 18 1.44 -1.91 1.37
C TRP A 18 0.19 -1.29 2.02
N PHE A 19 -0.85 -2.10 2.24
CA PHE A 19 -2.07 -1.67 2.94
C PHE A 19 -1.77 -1.17 4.37
N LEU A 20 -0.97 -1.90 5.13
CA LEU A 20 -0.56 -1.48 6.48
C LEU A 20 0.20 -0.14 6.44
N TRP A 21 1.02 0.08 5.41
CA TRP A 21 1.74 1.34 5.24
C TRP A 21 0.80 2.50 4.89
N SER A 22 -0.18 2.29 4.00
CA SER A 22 -1.14 3.34 3.61
C SER A 22 -2.06 3.73 4.75
N GLU A 23 -2.56 2.76 5.52
CA GLU A 23 -3.46 2.98 6.65
C GLU A 23 -2.73 3.47 7.91
N ARG A 24 -1.40 3.44 7.93
CA ARG A 24 -0.58 3.81 9.11
C ARG A 24 -0.94 5.19 9.65
N ASN A 25 -1.19 6.15 8.77
CA ASN A 25 -1.51 7.51 9.17
C ASN A 25 -2.93 7.60 9.75
N GLU A 26 -3.90 6.95 9.13
CA GLU A 26 -5.29 6.93 9.62
C GLU A 26 -5.40 6.21 10.97
N ALA A 27 -4.72 5.07 11.13
CA ALA A 27 -4.67 4.35 12.40
C ALA A 27 -4.00 5.18 13.52
N ALA A 28 -2.89 5.86 13.21
CA ALA A 28 -2.16 6.69 14.18
C ALA A 28 -2.92 7.97 14.57
N HIS A 29 -3.70 8.55 13.66
CA HIS A 29 -4.42 9.81 13.90
C HIS A 29 -5.86 9.61 14.38
N ARG A 30 -6.53 8.51 14.03
CA ARG A 30 -7.93 8.25 14.38
C ARG A 30 -8.14 7.15 15.43
N ASN A 31 -7.08 6.51 15.93
CA ASN A 31 -7.20 5.35 16.84
C ASN A 31 -8.10 4.22 16.30
N CYS A 32 -8.27 4.14 14.98
CA CYS A 32 -9.03 3.08 14.33
C CYS A 32 -8.11 1.90 14.06
N VAL A 33 -8.15 0.88 14.93
CA VAL A 33 -7.48 -0.39 14.68
C VAL A 33 -8.48 -1.32 14.00
N GLN A 34 -8.22 -1.67 12.74
CA GLN A 34 -9.03 -2.64 12.02
C GLN A 34 -8.59 -4.08 12.37
N PRO A 35 -9.53 -5.03 12.54
CA PRO A 35 -9.22 -6.44 12.67
C PRO A 35 -8.42 -6.98 11.47
N VAL A 36 -7.39 -7.78 11.75
CA VAL A 36 -6.51 -8.39 10.73
C VAL A 36 -7.29 -9.18 9.67
N ALA A 37 -8.35 -9.88 10.07
CA ALA A 37 -9.19 -10.64 9.14
C ALA A 37 -9.87 -9.75 8.08
N LEU A 38 -10.30 -8.54 8.47
CA LEU A 38 -10.92 -7.59 7.54
C LEU A 38 -9.88 -6.96 6.61
N ALA A 39 -8.68 -6.68 7.13
CA ALA A 39 -7.57 -6.19 6.31
C ALA A 39 -7.13 -7.22 5.26
N LEU A 40 -7.07 -8.51 5.64
CA LEU A 40 -6.76 -9.60 4.69
C LEU A 40 -7.85 -9.75 3.62
N ALA A 41 -9.12 -9.77 4.02
CA ALA A 41 -10.23 -9.85 3.07
C ALA A 41 -10.23 -8.68 2.07
N TYR A 42 -9.92 -7.47 2.53
CA TYR A 42 -9.77 -6.31 1.66
C TYR A 42 -8.64 -6.49 0.65
N VAL A 43 -7.46 -6.94 1.10
CA VAL A 43 -6.29 -7.17 0.24
C VAL A 43 -6.56 -8.26 -0.81
N GLU A 44 -7.24 -9.34 -0.43
CA GLU A 44 -7.63 -10.39 -1.37
C GLU A 44 -8.62 -9.88 -2.43
N SER A 45 -9.61 -9.08 -2.02
CA SER A 45 -10.56 -8.43 -2.94
C SER A 45 -9.82 -7.51 -3.91
N TRP A 46 -8.94 -6.65 -3.40
CA TRP A 46 -8.16 -5.73 -4.21
C TRP A 46 -7.24 -6.46 -5.20
N LEU A 47 -6.58 -7.54 -4.78
CA LEU A 47 -5.75 -8.35 -5.68
C LEU A 47 -6.57 -9.03 -6.78
N SER A 48 -7.77 -9.51 -6.45
CA SER A 48 -8.70 -10.08 -7.44
C SER A 48 -9.09 -9.04 -8.49
N GLU A 49 -9.51 -7.85 -8.04
CA GLU A 49 -9.83 -6.72 -8.91
C GLU A 49 -8.63 -6.29 -9.76
N TYR A 50 -7.46 -6.13 -9.16
CA TYR A 50 -6.23 -5.75 -9.86
C TYR A 50 -5.85 -6.75 -10.96
N LYS A 51 -5.93 -8.06 -10.68
CA LYS A 51 -5.66 -9.12 -11.66
C LYS A 51 -6.67 -9.07 -12.80
N LEU A 52 -7.96 -8.91 -12.50
CA LEU A 52 -9.02 -8.75 -13.51
C LEU A 52 -8.81 -7.49 -14.37
N SER A 53 -8.44 -6.37 -13.76
CA SER A 53 -8.23 -5.10 -14.45
C SER A 53 -6.94 -5.07 -15.28
N ASN A 54 -5.88 -5.77 -14.88
CA ASN A 54 -4.65 -5.87 -15.67
C ASN A 54 -4.87 -6.57 -17.02
N HIS A 55 -5.87 -7.44 -17.14
CA HIS A 55 -6.26 -8.01 -18.43
C HIS A 55 -6.89 -6.99 -19.39
N LEU A 56 -7.29 -5.81 -18.90
CA LEU A 56 -7.92 -4.77 -19.72
C LEU A 56 -6.93 -3.83 -20.42
N ASN A 57 -5.60 -4.03 -20.28
CA ASN A 57 -4.57 -3.24 -20.97
C ASN A 57 -4.85 -1.72 -20.95
N VAL A 58 -5.31 -1.19 -19.82
CA VAL A 58 -5.45 0.26 -19.67
C VAL A 58 -4.06 0.84 -19.49
N THR A 59 -3.38 1.03 -20.61
CA THR A 59 -2.12 1.76 -20.70
C THR A 59 -2.47 3.23 -20.53
N LEU A 60 -2.78 3.64 -19.31
CA LEU A 60 -2.80 5.06 -18.99
C LEU A 60 -1.34 5.53 -19.05
N PRO A 61 -1.00 6.51 -19.91
CA PRO A 61 0.32 7.08 -19.87
C PRO A 61 0.51 7.69 -18.48
N ILE A 62 1.42 7.10 -17.70
CA ILE A 62 1.86 7.69 -16.45
C ILE A 62 2.65 8.93 -16.86
N THR A 63 1.98 10.07 -16.95
CA THR A 63 2.64 11.37 -17.03
C THR A 63 3.31 11.58 -15.68
N ALA A 64 4.53 11.07 -15.53
CA ALA A 64 5.34 11.28 -14.34
C ALA A 64 5.75 12.76 -14.30
N THR A 65 4.89 13.61 -13.76
CA THR A 65 5.25 14.97 -13.34
C THR A 65 6.16 14.87 -12.12
N VAL A 66 7.43 14.55 -12.38
CA VAL A 66 8.54 14.58 -11.43
C VAL A 66 8.44 13.51 -10.33
N ALA A 67 9.48 12.67 -10.21
CA ALA A 67 9.58 11.70 -9.11
C ALA A 67 9.54 12.44 -7.76
N PRO A 68 8.67 12.05 -6.82
CA PRO A 68 8.69 12.63 -5.48
C PRO A 68 10.03 12.31 -4.83
N SER A 69 10.85 13.35 -4.63
CA SER A 69 12.11 13.21 -3.91
C SER A 69 11.82 13.21 -2.42
N TRP A 70 12.07 12.07 -1.78
CA TRP A 70 12.05 11.98 -0.33
C TRP A 70 13.28 12.70 0.23
N TYR A 71 13.05 13.84 0.88
CA TYR A 71 14.07 14.50 1.69
C TYR A 71 13.76 14.28 3.18
N PRO A 72 14.77 13.99 4.02
CA PRO A 72 14.58 14.01 5.47
C PRO A 72 14.13 15.42 5.89
N GLN A 73 13.31 15.50 6.95
CA GLN A 73 12.95 16.80 7.48
C GLN A 73 14.21 17.54 7.97
N PRO A 74 14.34 18.84 7.70
CA PRO A 74 15.46 19.62 8.21
C PRO A 74 15.48 19.59 9.74
N PHE A 75 16.66 19.42 10.32
CA PHE A 75 16.83 19.46 11.78
C PHE A 75 16.26 20.76 12.36
N GLY A 76 15.45 20.63 13.42
CA GLY A 76 14.86 21.76 14.14
C GLY A 76 13.56 22.33 13.56
N LYS A 77 12.94 21.69 12.55
CA LYS A 77 11.62 22.09 12.04
C LYS A 77 10.56 21.04 12.34
N LEU A 78 9.52 21.44 13.08
CA LEU A 78 8.32 20.64 13.31
C LEU A 78 7.36 20.90 12.14
N LYS A 79 7.06 19.88 11.33
CA LYS A 79 6.04 20.00 10.27
C LYS A 79 4.65 20.01 10.92
N LEU A 80 4.07 21.20 11.08
CA LEU A 80 2.63 21.38 11.27
C LEU A 80 1.96 21.19 9.91
N ASN A 81 1.33 20.04 9.69
CA ASN A 81 0.31 19.93 8.66
C ASN A 81 -0.95 20.57 9.25
N VAL A 82 -1.22 21.83 8.90
CA VAL A 82 -2.56 22.44 9.04
C VAL A 82 -3.31 22.20 7.75
#